data_AF-A0A1F8BJT5-F1
#
_entry.id   AF-A0A1F8BJT5-F1
#
_cell.length_a   1.000
_cell.length_b   1.000
_cell.length_c   1.000
_cell.angle_alpha   90.00
_cell.angle_beta   90.00
_cell.angle_gamma   90.00
#
_symmetry.space_group_name_H-M   'P 1'
#
loop_
_entity.id
_entity.type
_entity.pdbx_description
1 polymer ?
#
loop_
_entity_poly.entity_id
_entity_poly.type
_entity_poly.pdbx_seq_one_letter_code
_entity_poly.pdbx_strand_id
1 'polypeptide(L)'
;MFGNLTDFAYKRSGKEAFGFYLAYLVLIIVSAGLLGGVIGLVMGEEGIAVGMRVGNLIAVFMCLAVSFVLLSKKKLTGNFGLILLALLSGVLAFLGGGILGLIPPAYLSTK
;
A
#
# COMPACT_ATOMS: atom_id res chain seq x y z
N MET A 1 1.04 -14.59 -12.42
CA MET A 1 1.50 -13.49 -11.53
C MET A 1 0.35 -12.63 -11.00
N PHE A 2 -0.63 -12.25 -11.83
CA PHE A 2 -1.79 -11.41 -11.42
C PHE A 2 -3.04 -12.21 -11.01
N GLY A 3 -2.89 -13.47 -10.61
CA GLY A 3 -4.00 -14.24 -10.04
C GLY A 3 -4.22 -13.85 -8.58
N ASN A 4 -5.46 -13.96 -8.09
CA ASN A 4 -5.78 -13.81 -6.65
C ASN A 4 -5.32 -12.46 -6.04
N LEU A 5 -5.32 -11.37 -6.82
CA LEU A 5 -4.82 -10.06 -6.37
C LEU A 5 -5.61 -9.49 -5.17
N THR A 6 -6.91 -9.75 -5.12
CA THR A 6 -7.82 -9.28 -4.06
C THR A 6 -8.12 -10.35 -3.02
N ASP A 7 -7.68 -11.60 -3.25
CA ASP A 7 -7.72 -12.63 -2.23
C ASP A 7 -6.52 -12.47 -1.29
N PHE A 8 -6.73 -11.73 -0.21
CA PHE A 8 -5.70 -11.48 0.80
C PHE A 8 -5.42 -12.70 1.69
N ALA A 9 -6.26 -13.73 1.67
CA ALA A 9 -5.97 -14.98 2.39
C ALA A 9 -5.01 -15.87 1.58
N TYR A 10 -5.06 -15.82 0.26
CA TYR A 10 -4.21 -16.59 -0.65
C TYR A 10 -2.70 -16.45 -0.33
N LYS A 11 -2.00 -17.58 -0.26
CA LYS A 11 -0.54 -17.63 -0.04
C LYS A 11 0.17 -17.55 -1.39
N ARG A 12 0.74 -16.39 -1.67
CA ARG A 12 1.36 -16.10 -2.97
C ARG A 12 2.76 -16.70 -3.07
N SER A 13 3.11 -17.18 -4.26
CA SER A 13 4.50 -17.45 -4.63
C SER A 13 5.29 -16.15 -4.81
N GLY A 14 6.63 -16.22 -4.88
CA GLY A 14 7.47 -15.02 -5.08
C GLY A 14 7.12 -14.23 -6.36
N LYS A 15 6.81 -14.93 -7.46
CA LYS A 15 6.39 -14.28 -8.72
C LYS A 15 5.01 -13.61 -8.61
N GLU A 16 4.11 -14.18 -7.82
CA GLU A 16 2.78 -13.60 -7.58
C GLU A 16 2.82 -12.44 -6.59
N ALA A 17 3.71 -12.49 -5.59
CA ALA A 17 3.95 -11.38 -4.68
C ALA A 17 4.52 -10.16 -5.42
N PHE A 18 5.40 -10.38 -6.39
CA PHE A 18 5.85 -9.30 -7.28
C PHE A 18 4.71 -8.74 -8.15
N GLY A 19 3.86 -9.61 -8.71
CA GLY A 19 2.66 -9.19 -9.44
C GLY A 19 1.69 -8.39 -8.57
N PHE A 20 1.48 -8.81 -7.32
CA PHE A 20 0.70 -8.11 -6.31
C PHE A 20 1.30 -6.74 -6.01
N TYR A 21 2.61 -6.67 -5.75
CA TYR A 21 3.32 -5.41 -5.52
C TYR A 21 3.09 -4.42 -6.67
N LEU A 22 3.30 -4.84 -7.92
CA LEU A 22 3.10 -3.98 -9.08
C LEU A 22 1.64 -3.50 -9.23
N ALA A 23 0.68 -4.41 -9.06
CA ALA A 23 -0.74 -4.08 -9.18
C ALA A 23 -1.16 -3.05 -8.12
N TYR A 24 -0.77 -3.23 -6.86
CA TYR A 24 -1.11 -2.29 -5.79
C TYR A 24 -0.30 -0.99 -5.89
N LEU A 25 0.91 -1.01 -6.45
CA LEU A 25 1.65 0.21 -6.73
C LEU A 25 0.93 1.08 -7.74
N VAL A 26 0.46 0.49 -8.85
CA VAL A 26 -0.37 1.18 -9.84
C VAL A 26 -1.66 1.70 -9.20
N LEU A 27 -2.32 0.90 -8.36
CA LEU A 27 -3.52 1.32 -7.64
C LEU A 27 -3.26 2.54 -6.75
N ILE A 28 -2.13 2.56 -6.02
CA ILE A 28 -1.73 3.71 -5.19
C ILE A 28 -1.48 4.95 -6.06
N ILE A 29 -0.75 4.82 -7.17
CA ILE A 29 -0.44 5.94 -8.07
C ILE A 29 -1.73 6.54 -8.64
N VAL A 30 -2.64 5.71 -9.13
CA VAL A 30 -3.93 6.15 -9.68
C VAL A 30 -4.78 6.80 -8.59
N SER A 31 -4.89 6.18 -7.42
CA SER A 31 -5.66 6.74 -6.29
C SER A 31 -5.10 8.09 -5.82
N ALA A 32 -3.76 8.19 -5.75
CA ALA A 32 -3.06 9.42 -5.38
C ALA A 32 -3.29 10.55 -6.40
N GLY A 33 -3.18 10.26 -7.69
CA GLY A 33 -3.42 11.24 -8.75
C GLY A 33 -4.86 11.74 -8.78
N LEU A 34 -5.84 10.83 -8.67
CA LEU A 34 -7.26 11.18 -8.68
C LEU A 34 -7.63 12.04 -7.47
N LEU A 35 -7.28 11.59 -6.27
CA LEU A 35 -7.62 12.31 -5.04
C LEU A 35 -6.82 13.62 -4.91
N GLY A 36 -5.55 13.62 -5.29
CA GLY A 36 -4.73 14.83 -5.35
C GLY A 36 -5.30 15.87 -6.31
N GLY A 37 -5.75 15.45 -7.49
CA GLY A 37 -6.39 16.33 -8.47
C GLY A 37 -7.70 16.93 -7.96
N VAL A 38 -8.60 16.10 -7.41
CA VAL A 38 -9.88 16.57 -6.85
C VAL A 38 -9.65 17.57 -5.72
N ILE A 39 -8.74 17.25 -4.77
CA ILE A 39 -8.44 18.14 -3.64
C ILE A 39 -7.81 19.45 -4.13
N GLY A 40 -6.88 19.39 -5.09
CA GLY A 40 -6.25 20.58 -5.67
C GLY A 40 -7.27 21.52 -6.32
N LEU A 41 -8.24 20.98 -7.06
CA LEU A 41 -9.32 21.77 -7.68
C LEU A 41 -10.24 22.44 -6.64
N VAL A 42 -10.53 21.75 -5.53
CA VAL A 42 -11.41 22.27 -4.46
C VAL A 42 -10.70 23.34 -3.64
N MET A 43 -9.41 23.18 -3.35
CA MET A 43 -8.64 24.11 -2.51
C MET A 43 -8.14 25.34 -3.26
N GLY A 44 -8.09 25.30 -4.60
CA GLY A 44 -7.57 26.41 -5.42
C GLY A 44 -6.07 26.67 -5.25
N GLU A 45 -5.33 25.71 -4.68
CA GLU A 45 -3.89 25.76 -4.50
C GLU A 45 -3.13 25.19 -5.72
N GLU A 46 -1.83 25.48 -5.82
CA GLU A 46 -0.96 24.88 -6.84
C GLU A 46 -1.02 23.34 -6.78
N GLY A 47 -1.53 22.72 -7.85
CA GLY A 47 -1.87 21.30 -7.87
C GLY A 47 -0.71 20.34 -7.61
N ILE A 48 0.54 20.76 -7.86
CA ILE A 48 1.72 19.90 -7.67
C ILE A 48 2.04 19.72 -6.17
N ALA A 49 2.04 20.80 -5.38
CA ALA A 49 2.38 20.74 -3.96
C ALA A 49 1.32 19.96 -3.16
N VAL A 50 0.04 20.21 -3.45
CA VAL A 50 -1.09 19.47 -2.89
C VAL A 50 -1.01 18.01 -3.31
N GLY A 51 -0.77 17.73 -4.60
CA GLY A 51 -0.64 16.38 -5.13
C GLY A 51 0.44 15.56 -4.44
N MET A 52 1.60 16.15 -4.13
CA MET A 52 2.67 15.45 -3.40
C MET A 52 2.27 15.12 -1.96
N ARG A 53 1.66 16.06 -1.23
CA ARG A 53 1.22 15.84 0.16
C ARG A 53 0.13 14.78 0.24
N VAL A 54 -0.92 14.94 -0.58
CA VAL A 54 -2.05 14.01 -0.67
C VAL A 54 -1.57 12.63 -1.13
N GLY A 55 -0.70 12.58 -2.14
CA GLY A 55 -0.13 11.34 -2.64
C GLY A 55 0.67 10.58 -1.57
N ASN A 56 1.49 11.28 -0.77
CA ASN A 56 2.21 10.65 0.32
C ASN A 56 1.26 10.09 1.40
N LEU A 57 0.24 10.86 1.79
CA LEU A 57 -0.78 10.40 2.74
C LEU A 57 -1.49 9.14 2.23
N ILE A 58 -1.91 9.14 0.96
CA ILE A 58 -2.59 8.00 0.34
C ILE A 58 -1.66 6.78 0.31
N ALA A 59 -0.39 6.96 -0.04
CA ALA A 59 0.59 5.87 -0.02
C ALA A 59 0.70 5.25 1.38
N VAL A 60 0.83 6.08 2.42
CA VAL A 60 0.91 5.62 3.82
C VAL A 60 -0.34 4.84 4.22
N PHE A 61 -1.53 5.42 4.01
CA PHE A 61 -2.79 4.77 4.37
C PHE A 61 -3.01 3.47 3.61
N MET A 62 -2.76 3.45 2.30
CA MET A 62 -2.93 2.25 1.48
C MET A 62 -1.96 1.15 1.87
N CYS A 63 -0.67 1.46 2.10
CA CYS A 63 0.31 0.46 2.49
C CYS A 63 -0.04 -0.16 3.86
N LEU A 64 -0.42 0.68 4.84
CA LEU A 64 -0.88 0.20 6.15
C LEU A 64 -2.15 -0.65 6.02
N ALA A 65 -3.16 -0.15 5.30
CA ALA A 65 -4.42 -0.87 5.11
C ALA A 65 -4.19 -2.24 4.49
N VAL A 66 -3.40 -2.33 3.41
CA VAL A 66 -3.10 -3.59 2.75
C VAL A 66 -2.33 -4.55 3.68
N SER A 67 -1.32 -4.05 4.41
CA SER A 67 -0.59 -4.85 5.42
C SER A 67 -1.53 -5.45 6.47
N PHE A 68 -2.40 -4.63 7.08
CA PHE A 68 -3.31 -5.09 8.13
C PHE A 68 -4.43 -5.99 7.60
N VAL A 69 -4.91 -5.75 6.38
CA VAL A 69 -5.87 -6.64 5.71
C VAL A 69 -5.23 -8.02 5.47
N LEU A 70 -3.98 -8.07 4.99
CA LEU A 70 -3.25 -9.34 4.84
C LEU A 70 -3.11 -10.07 6.18
N LEU A 71 -2.66 -9.38 7.24
CA LEU A 71 -2.55 -9.99 8.56
C LEU A 71 -3.88 -10.55 9.07
N SER A 72 -4.96 -9.77 8.92
CA SER A 72 -6.29 -10.13 9.39
C SER A 72 -6.85 -11.33 8.63
N LYS A 73 -6.77 -11.30 7.29
CA LYS A 73 -7.29 -12.38 6.44
C LYS A 73 -6.50 -13.67 6.56
N LYS A 74 -5.20 -13.58 6.90
CA LYS A 74 -4.34 -14.73 7.19
C LYS A 74 -4.35 -15.17 8.65
N LYS A 75 -5.12 -14.50 9.53
CA LYS A 75 -5.17 -14.76 10.98
C LYS A 75 -3.80 -14.69 11.67
N LEU A 76 -2.93 -13.80 11.18
CA LEU A 76 -1.56 -13.59 11.67
C LEU A 76 -1.44 -12.42 12.65
N THR A 77 -2.56 -11.81 13.05
CA THR A 77 -2.60 -10.69 14.01
C THR A 77 -2.14 -11.06 15.42
N GLY A 78 -2.06 -12.35 15.76
CA GLY A 78 -1.51 -12.81 17.04
C GLY A 78 0.02 -12.71 17.14
N ASN A 79 0.72 -12.47 16.01
CA ASN A 79 2.17 -12.36 16.00
C ASN A 79 2.59 -10.88 16.04
N PHE A 80 3.08 -10.44 17.20
CA PHE A 80 3.51 -9.05 17.42
C PHE A 80 4.60 -8.59 16.43
N GLY A 81 5.53 -9.47 16.06
CA GLY A 81 6.56 -9.15 15.07
C GLY A 81 6.00 -8.85 13.68
N LEU A 82 4.92 -9.54 13.28
CA LEU A 82 4.23 -9.27 12.02
C LEU A 82 3.40 -7.99 12.06
N ILE A 83 2.85 -7.62 13.24
CA ILE A 83 2.23 -6.30 13.44
C ILE A 83 3.26 -5.19 13.27
N LEU A 84 4.44 -5.32 13.87
CA LEU A 84 5.52 -4.35 13.68
C LEU A 84 5.93 -4.23 12.22
N LEU A 85 5.98 -5.35 11.50
CA LEU A 85 6.27 -5.36 10.06
C LEU A 85 5.18 -4.65 9.24
N ALA A 86 3.90 -4.80 9.63
CA ALA A 86 2.80 -4.04 9.04
C ALA A 86 2.92 -2.54 9.34
N LEU A 87 3.26 -2.15 10.56
CA LEU A 87 3.49 -0.74 10.90
C LEU A 87 4.69 -0.14 10.15
N LEU A 88 5.75 -0.95 9.95
CA LEU A 88 6.92 -0.57 9.18
C LEU A 88 6.55 -0.21 7.73
N SER A 89 5.48 -0.80 7.17
CA SER A 89 5.01 -0.42 5.83
C SER A 89 4.57 1.04 5.76
N GLY A 90 3.96 1.57 6.82
CA GLY A 90 3.60 2.98 6.90
C GLY A 90 4.82 3.89 7.00
N VAL A 91 5.82 3.52 7.80
CA VAL A 91 7.07 4.28 7.92
C VAL A 91 7.83 4.32 6.59
N LEU A 92 7.95 3.17 5.92
CA LEU A 92 8.58 3.08 4.60
C LEU A 92 7.77 3.85 3.55
N ALA A 93 6.44 3.80 3.62
CA ALA A 93 5.58 4.58 2.74
C ALA A 93 5.78 6.08 2.91
N PHE A 94 5.97 6.55 4.15
CA PHE A 94 6.20 7.97 4.42
C PHE A 94 7.53 8.46 3.82
N LEU A 95 8.56 7.62 3.82
CA LEU A 95 9.91 7.96 3.33
C LEU A 95 10.06 7.83 1.81
N GLY A 96 9.41 6.85 1.18
CA GLY A 96 9.59 6.54 -0.25
C GLY A 96 8.31 6.25 -1.02
N GLY A 97 7.16 6.67 -0.50
CA GLY A 97 5.85 6.47 -1.11
C GLY A 97 5.47 4.99 -1.23
N GLY A 98 4.57 4.69 -2.17
CA GLY A 98 4.08 3.33 -2.40
C GLY A 98 5.18 2.33 -2.76
N ILE A 99 6.32 2.79 -3.29
CA ILE A 99 7.44 1.94 -3.70
C ILE A 99 8.06 1.26 -2.47
N LEU A 100 8.51 2.04 -1.49
CA LEU A 100 9.08 1.45 -0.27
C LEU A 100 7.99 0.88 0.64
N GLY A 101 6.83 1.53 0.68
CA GLY A 101 5.71 1.14 1.54
C GLY A 101 5.11 -0.23 1.21
N LEU A 102 5.13 -0.67 -0.05
CA LEU A 102 4.58 -1.96 -0.45
C LEU A 102 5.51 -3.16 -0.23
N ILE A 103 6.77 -2.93 0.17
CA ILE A 103 7.72 -4.01 0.43
C ILE A 103 7.21 -4.94 1.54
N PRO A 104 6.81 -4.46 2.74
CA PRO A 104 6.28 -5.35 3.78
C PRO A 104 4.94 -6.04 3.40
N PRO A 105 3.94 -5.37 2.80
CA PRO A 105 2.76 -6.04 2.26
C PRO A 105 3.08 -7.16 1.27
N ALA A 106 4.02 -6.94 0.34
CA ALA A 106 4.42 -7.96 -0.62
C ALA A 106 5.03 -9.18 0.08
N TYR A 107 5.86 -8.97 1.09
CA TYR A 107 6.38 -10.05 1.93
C TYR A 107 5.26 -10.78 2.69
N LEU A 108 4.38 -10.05 3.38
CA LEU A 108 3.24 -10.62 4.11
C LEU A 108 2.31 -11.44 3.21
N SER A 109 2.21 -11.08 1.93
CA SER A 109 1.40 -11.81 0.95
C SER A 109 1.89 -13.23 0.67
N THR A 110 3.17 -13.53 0.96
CA THR A 110 3.80 -14.85 0.78
C THR A 110 3.69 -15.77 2.01
N LYS A 111 3.26 -15.22 3.15
CA LYS A 111 3.03 -15.99 4.38
C LYS A 111 1.68 -16.66 4.33
#